data_AF-A0A9W4E347-F1
#
_entry.id   AF-A0A9W4E347-F1
#
_cell.length_a   1.000
_cell.length_b   1.000
_cell.length_c   1.000
_cell.angle_alpha   90.00
_cell.angle_beta   90.00
_cell.angle_gamma   90.00
#
_symmetry.space_group_name_H-M   'P 1'
#
loop_
_entity.id
_entity.type
_entity.pdbx_description
1 polymer ?
#
loop_
_entity_poly.entity_id
_entity_poly.type
_entity_poly.pdbx_seq_one_letter_code
_entity_poly.pdbx_strand_id
1 'polypeptide(L)'
;MNRTKTYVSAAAAVVALAVGIPTMAQAHDGGSASHPGRSGHPARSAPAQRAAAAVVPASVVAPGQRVPAGYGLQVWLTADGKYVQVPGQDVEFTPKVDGGQTSGINLQAYPTSHGWFVSGVFLGHGRAGRVEVTTASGTVLAGRVLQLAGDPGWGAFFVTPGAALPVGSGTPHPRVGVAKIVVFDTAGHVITDATYPGAF
;
A
#
# COMPACT_ATOMS: atom_id res chain seq x y z
N MET A 1 -36.09 -11.55 -20.73
CA MET A 1 -35.36 -12.67 -21.36
C MET A 1 -34.08 -12.87 -20.58
N ASN A 2 -34.12 -13.80 -19.62
CA ASN A 2 -33.12 -13.90 -18.56
C ASN A 2 -32.26 -15.13 -18.86
N ARG A 3 -30.96 -14.94 -19.12
CA ARG A 3 -30.01 -16.05 -19.24
C ARG A 3 -29.06 -16.06 -18.04
N THR A 4 -29.43 -16.87 -17.05
CA THR A 4 -28.60 -17.28 -15.93
C THR A 4 -27.46 -18.16 -16.46
N LYS A 5 -26.20 -17.85 -16.14
CA LYS A 5 -25.07 -18.75 -16.40
C LYS A 5 -24.35 -19.06 -15.08
N THR A 6 -24.59 -20.28 -14.63
CA THR A 6 -23.92 -21.00 -13.55
C THR A 6 -22.44 -21.17 -13.87
N TYR A 7 -21.55 -20.88 -12.92
CA TYR A 7 -20.14 -21.30 -13.00
C TYR A 7 -19.75 -22.08 -11.74
N VAL A 8 -19.27 -23.29 -12.01
CA VAL A 8 -18.87 -24.33 -11.06
C VAL A 8 -17.56 -23.94 -10.40
N SER A 9 -17.52 -23.98 -9.07
CA SER A 9 -16.32 -23.73 -8.27
C SER A 9 -15.43 -24.98 -8.24
N ALA A 10 -14.17 -24.84 -8.62
CA ALA A 10 -13.15 -25.87 -8.43
C ALA A 10 -12.16 -25.40 -7.36
N ALA A 11 -12.09 -26.16 -6.26
CA ALA A 11 -11.14 -25.97 -5.18
C ALA A 11 -9.88 -26.80 -5.45
N ALA A 12 -8.68 -26.27 -5.13
CA ALA A 12 -7.45 -27.06 -5.11
C ALA A 12 -6.51 -26.63 -3.96
N ALA A 13 -6.41 -27.58 -3.03
CA ALA A 13 -5.40 -27.96 -2.04
C ALA A 13 -4.17 -27.08 -1.69
N VAL A 14 -3.92 -27.09 -0.37
CA VAL A 14 -2.76 -26.61 0.41
C VAL A 14 -1.58 -27.60 0.31
N VAL A 15 -0.35 -27.11 0.26
CA VAL A 15 0.84 -27.86 0.71
C VAL A 15 1.76 -26.94 1.52
N ALA A 16 1.97 -27.28 2.79
CA ALA A 16 2.97 -26.71 3.67
C ALA A 16 4.11 -27.71 3.83
N LEU A 17 5.37 -27.26 3.75
CA LEU A 17 6.54 -28.04 4.12
C LEU A 17 7.44 -27.21 5.04
N ALA A 18 7.74 -27.81 6.19
CA ALA A 18 8.61 -27.30 7.24
C ALA A 18 9.93 -28.09 7.28
N VAL A 19 10.86 -27.57 8.09
CA VAL A 19 12.00 -28.22 8.78
C VAL A 19 13.40 -28.01 8.18
N GLY A 20 14.30 -27.52 9.03
CA GLY A 20 15.75 -27.73 8.93
C GLY A 20 16.60 -26.74 9.75
N ILE A 21 16.87 -27.04 11.03
CA ILE A 21 17.92 -26.38 11.85
C ILE A 21 19.08 -27.38 12.02
N PRO A 22 20.36 -26.96 11.91
CA PRO A 22 21.43 -27.68 12.58
C PRO A 22 22.13 -26.83 13.66
N THR A 23 22.40 -27.52 14.77
CA THR A 23 23.09 -27.09 15.99
C THR A 23 24.62 -27.16 15.85
N MET A 24 25.29 -26.30 16.62
CA MET A 24 26.73 -25.95 16.72
C MET A 24 27.77 -27.09 16.77
N ALA A 25 29.00 -26.76 16.36
CA ALA A 25 30.23 -27.30 16.96
C ALA A 25 31.33 -26.23 16.99
N GLN A 26 31.95 -26.03 18.16
CA GLN A 26 33.09 -25.16 18.39
C GLN A 26 34.42 -25.90 18.15
N ALA A 27 35.46 -25.16 17.79
CA ALA A 27 36.85 -25.52 18.08
C ALA A 27 37.62 -24.26 18.51
N HIS A 28 38.25 -24.34 19.67
CA HIS A 28 39.27 -23.40 20.17
C HIS A 28 40.65 -23.88 19.67
N ASP A 29 41.52 -22.97 19.24
CA ASP A 29 42.68 -22.51 20.02
C ASP A 29 43.74 -21.81 19.15
N GLY A 30 44.39 -20.80 19.76
CA GLY A 30 45.80 -20.52 19.52
C GLY A 30 46.14 -19.33 18.60
N GLY A 31 46.65 -18.25 19.20
CA GLY A 31 47.58 -17.36 18.49
C GLY A 31 47.49 -15.88 18.86
N SER A 32 48.00 -15.50 20.04
CA SER A 32 48.36 -14.11 20.34
C SER A 32 49.59 -13.67 19.54
N ALA A 33 49.48 -12.58 18.79
CA ALA A 33 50.63 -11.73 18.45
C ALA A 33 50.15 -10.28 18.20
N SER A 34 50.51 -9.39 19.13
CA SER A 34 50.29 -7.95 19.05
C SER A 34 51.22 -7.31 18.03
N HIS A 35 50.70 -6.39 17.20
CA HIS A 35 51.46 -5.27 16.63
C HIS A 35 50.56 -4.02 16.55
N PRO A 36 51.01 -2.84 17.03
CA PRO A 36 50.27 -1.59 16.94
C PRO A 36 50.59 -0.86 15.62
N GLY A 37 49.57 -0.37 14.93
CA GLY A 37 49.71 0.38 13.69
C GLY A 37 48.51 1.29 13.44
N ARG A 38 48.66 2.55 13.82
CA ARG A 38 47.70 3.66 13.67
C ARG A 38 47.47 4.00 12.19
N SER A 39 46.22 4.18 11.77
CA SER A 39 45.79 5.19 10.78
C SER A 39 44.26 5.22 10.67
N GLY A 40 43.68 6.38 10.93
CA GLY A 40 42.25 6.59 10.94
C GLY A 40 41.63 6.60 9.53
N HIS A 41 40.40 6.10 9.47
CA HIS A 41 39.38 6.61 8.58
C HIS A 41 38.10 6.75 9.42
N PRO A 42 37.43 7.91 9.46
CA PRO A 42 36.10 7.95 10.02
C PRO A 42 35.25 6.98 9.20
N ALA A 43 34.67 5.98 9.85
CA ALA A 43 33.66 5.15 9.25
C ALA A 43 32.56 6.09 8.76
N ARG A 44 32.50 6.31 7.45
CA ARG A 44 31.41 7.00 6.79
C ARG A 44 30.16 6.20 7.16
N SER A 45 29.37 6.76 8.08
CA SER A 45 28.06 6.24 8.43
C SER A 45 27.33 5.96 7.13
N ALA A 46 27.14 4.68 6.82
CA ALA A 46 26.25 4.29 5.74
C ALA A 46 24.90 4.97 6.03
N PRO A 47 24.24 5.58 5.01
CA PRO A 47 22.96 6.19 5.24
C PRO A 47 22.05 5.15 5.87
N ALA A 48 21.46 5.51 7.01
CA ALA A 48 20.51 4.67 7.72
C ALA A 48 19.52 4.15 6.69
N GLN A 49 19.57 2.85 6.43
CA GLN A 49 18.64 2.17 5.54
C GLN A 49 17.26 2.48 6.11
N ARG A 50 16.55 3.40 5.45
CA ARG A 50 15.19 3.81 5.82
C ARG A 50 14.45 2.53 6.09
N ALA A 51 14.01 2.31 7.33
CA ALA A 51 13.29 1.11 7.70
C ALA A 51 12.18 0.94 6.66
N ALA A 52 12.33 -0.08 5.80
CA ALA A 52 11.41 -0.26 4.70
C ALA A 52 10.04 -0.48 5.32
N ALA A 53 9.09 0.41 5.02
CA ALA A 53 7.72 0.22 5.45
C ALA A 53 7.30 -1.19 5.04
N ALA A 54 6.66 -1.94 5.94
CA ALA A 54 6.26 -3.31 5.69
C ALA A 54 5.46 -3.35 4.37
N VAL A 55 5.96 -4.07 3.36
CA VAL A 55 5.34 -4.11 2.04
C VAL A 55 4.04 -4.90 2.14
N VAL A 56 2.92 -4.24 1.85
CA VAL A 56 1.63 -4.94 1.72
C VAL A 56 1.41 -5.24 0.24
N PRO A 57 1.37 -6.52 -0.17
CA PRO A 57 1.18 -6.87 -1.57
C PRO A 57 -0.22 -6.46 -2.05
N ALA A 58 -0.30 -6.09 -3.33
CA ALA A 58 -1.56 -5.81 -4.00
C ALA A 58 -2.46 -7.05 -4.02
N SER A 59 -3.77 -6.80 -3.94
CA SER A 59 -4.80 -7.83 -4.02
C SER A 59 -5.58 -7.70 -5.33
N VAL A 60 -5.68 -8.80 -6.07
CA VAL A 60 -6.60 -8.89 -7.21
C VAL A 60 -7.97 -9.29 -6.68
N VAL A 61 -9.01 -8.55 -7.06
CA VAL A 61 -10.38 -8.71 -6.54
C VAL A 61 -11.38 -8.93 -7.66
N ALA A 62 -12.44 -9.67 -7.37
CA ALA A 62 -13.59 -9.76 -8.27
C ALA A 62 -14.41 -8.45 -8.22
N PRO A 63 -15.14 -8.10 -9.30
CA PRO A 63 -16.10 -7.00 -9.25
C PRO A 63 -17.11 -7.20 -8.10
N GLY A 64 -17.31 -6.16 -7.30
CA GLY A 64 -18.20 -6.17 -6.14
C GLY A 64 -17.63 -6.85 -4.88
N GLN A 65 -16.43 -7.43 -4.93
CA GLN A 65 -15.81 -8.06 -3.76
C GLN A 65 -15.44 -7.00 -2.71
N ARG A 66 -16.08 -7.09 -1.55
CA ARG A 66 -15.85 -6.22 -0.40
C ARG A 66 -14.56 -6.59 0.31
N VAL A 67 -13.60 -5.66 0.35
CA VAL A 67 -12.34 -5.81 1.05
C VAL A 67 -12.40 -5.02 2.36
N PRO A 68 -12.15 -5.66 3.52
CA PRO A 68 -12.05 -4.97 4.78
C PRO A 68 -10.86 -4.00 4.80
N ALA A 69 -11.11 -2.76 5.21
CA ALA A 69 -10.10 -1.71 5.38
C ALA A 69 -9.82 -1.39 6.86
N GLY A 70 -10.24 -2.27 7.78
CA GLY A 70 -10.15 -2.08 9.24
C GLY A 70 -11.36 -1.34 9.80
N TYR A 71 -11.63 -1.49 11.10
CA TYR A 71 -12.68 -0.76 11.84
C TYR A 71 -14.08 -0.75 11.18
N GLY A 72 -14.46 -1.85 10.51
CA GLY A 72 -15.74 -1.96 9.80
C GLY A 72 -15.80 -1.23 8.45
N LEU A 73 -14.74 -0.52 8.03
CA LEU A 73 -14.65 0.07 6.70
C LEU A 73 -14.53 -1.01 5.62
N GLN A 74 -15.16 -0.75 4.49
CA GLN A 74 -15.09 -1.63 3.32
C GLN A 74 -14.79 -0.84 2.06
N VAL A 75 -13.94 -1.42 1.21
CA VAL A 75 -13.63 -0.90 -0.13
C VAL A 75 -13.92 -2.01 -1.14
N TRP A 76 -14.55 -1.67 -2.26
CA TRP A 76 -14.71 -2.62 -3.37
C TRP A 76 -14.58 -1.91 -4.71
N LEU A 77 -14.31 -2.69 -5.74
CA LEU A 77 -14.17 -2.22 -7.11
C LEU A 77 -15.28 -2.80 -7.98
N THR A 78 -15.70 -2.03 -8.96
CA THR A 78 -16.53 -2.46 -10.09
C THR A 78 -15.87 -1.99 -11.38
N ALA A 79 -16.33 -2.46 -12.53
CA ALA A 79 -15.79 -2.02 -13.82
C ALA A 79 -15.82 -0.49 -14.02
N ASP A 80 -16.69 0.22 -13.28
CA ASP A 80 -16.93 1.65 -13.41
C ASP A 80 -16.17 2.49 -12.38
N GLY A 81 -15.70 1.89 -11.28
CA GLY A 81 -14.99 2.64 -10.24
C GLY A 81 -14.90 1.97 -8.88
N LYS A 82 -14.41 2.75 -7.93
CA LYS A 82 -14.20 2.39 -6.53
C LYS A 82 -15.41 2.80 -5.70
N TYR A 83 -15.79 1.95 -4.76
CA TYR A 83 -16.74 2.28 -3.71
C TYR A 83 -16.12 2.17 -2.33
N VAL A 84 -16.60 3.01 -1.41
CA VAL A 84 -16.21 3.02 0.00
C VAL A 84 -17.47 3.00 0.87
N GLN A 85 -17.44 2.19 1.91
CA GLN A 85 -18.39 2.24 3.01
C GLN A 85 -17.63 2.58 4.30
N VAL A 86 -17.95 3.72 4.90
CA VAL A 86 -17.58 4.04 6.28
C VAL A 86 -18.78 3.72 7.17
N PRO A 87 -18.59 3.06 8.33
CA PRO A 87 -19.69 2.79 9.25
C PRO A 87 -20.45 4.07 9.66
N GLY A 88 -21.77 4.04 9.54
CA GLY A 88 -22.63 5.19 9.87
C GLY A 88 -22.67 6.31 8.83
N GLN A 89 -22.06 6.10 7.66
CA GLN A 89 -22.13 7.01 6.51
C GLN A 89 -22.73 6.29 5.30
N ASP A 90 -23.19 7.07 4.32
CA ASP A 90 -23.63 6.55 3.04
C ASP A 90 -22.48 5.93 2.24
N VAL A 91 -22.83 5.07 1.29
CA VAL A 91 -21.85 4.51 0.35
C VAL A 91 -21.37 5.63 -0.58
N GLU A 92 -20.05 5.80 -0.67
CA GLU A 92 -19.46 6.74 -1.61
C GLU A 92 -18.93 6.01 -2.85
N PHE A 93 -19.12 6.62 -4.01
CA PHE A 93 -18.62 6.16 -5.30
C PHE A 93 -17.62 7.15 -5.87
N THR A 94 -16.47 6.62 -6.29
CA THR A 94 -15.49 7.35 -7.10
C THR A 94 -15.40 6.66 -8.47
N PRO A 95 -15.73 7.35 -9.57
CA PRO A 95 -15.56 6.76 -10.89
C PRO A 95 -14.09 6.45 -11.15
N LYS A 96 -13.82 5.40 -11.93
CA LYS A 96 -12.53 5.31 -12.60
C LYS A 96 -12.43 6.55 -13.49
N VAL A 97 -11.30 7.23 -13.46
CA VAL A 97 -11.10 8.39 -14.33
C VAL A 97 -10.99 7.86 -15.76
N ASP A 98 -12.01 8.08 -16.57
CA ASP A 98 -11.98 7.83 -18.02
C ASP A 98 -11.91 9.18 -18.72
N GLY A 99 -10.89 9.38 -19.57
CA GLY A 99 -10.71 10.64 -20.27
C GLY A 99 -9.28 10.86 -20.78
N GLY A 100 -8.78 9.97 -21.64
CA GLY A 100 -7.50 10.13 -22.35
C GLY A 100 -6.23 10.17 -21.48
N GLN A 101 -6.34 10.22 -20.15
CA GLN A 101 -5.21 10.17 -19.23
C GLN A 101 -4.67 8.74 -19.15
N THR A 102 -3.36 8.60 -19.33
CA THR A 102 -2.66 7.31 -19.27
C THR A 102 -2.11 6.99 -17.88
N SER A 103 -2.06 7.98 -16.98
CA SER A 103 -1.66 7.81 -15.58
C SER A 103 -2.21 8.94 -14.71
N GLY A 104 -2.33 8.68 -13.41
CA GLY A 104 -2.78 9.69 -12.45
C GLY A 104 -3.33 9.09 -11.16
N ILE A 105 -3.53 9.94 -10.15
CA ILE A 105 -4.04 9.56 -8.84
C ILE A 105 -5.15 10.53 -8.41
N ASN A 106 -6.31 9.98 -8.07
CA ASN A 106 -7.34 10.68 -7.30
C ASN A 106 -7.21 10.28 -5.82
N LEU A 107 -7.25 11.27 -4.92
CA LEU A 107 -7.15 11.09 -3.48
C LEU A 107 -8.42 11.59 -2.79
N GLN A 108 -8.91 10.81 -1.83
CA GLN A 108 -10.02 11.14 -0.95
C GLN A 108 -9.67 10.80 0.49
N ALA A 109 -10.20 11.59 1.41
CA ALA A 109 -10.04 11.37 2.84
C ALA A 109 -11.40 11.43 3.53
N TYR A 110 -11.62 10.50 4.45
CA TYR A 110 -12.88 10.31 5.15
C TYR A 110 -12.62 10.40 6.66
N PRO A 111 -13.38 11.24 7.40
CA PRO A 111 -13.31 11.23 8.85
C PRO A 111 -13.95 9.96 9.40
N THR A 112 -13.30 9.33 10.38
CA THR A 112 -13.79 8.15 11.10
C THR A 112 -13.62 8.35 12.61
N SER A 113 -14.23 7.49 13.42
CA SER A 113 -13.98 7.45 14.87
C SER A 113 -12.54 7.07 15.24
N HIS A 114 -11.74 6.58 14.29
CA HIS A 114 -10.36 6.12 14.47
C HIS A 114 -9.34 7.01 13.74
N GLY A 115 -9.71 8.25 13.43
CA GLY A 115 -8.90 9.18 12.65
C GLY A 115 -9.32 9.23 11.20
N TRP A 116 -8.38 9.53 10.30
CA TRP A 116 -8.68 9.67 8.87
C TRP A 116 -8.45 8.38 8.11
N PHE A 117 -9.42 8.00 7.30
CA PHE A 117 -9.26 6.98 6.26
C PHE A 117 -8.86 7.67 4.96
N VAL A 118 -7.76 7.24 4.36
CA VAL A 118 -7.32 7.77 3.05
C VAL A 118 -7.50 6.69 2.01
N SER A 119 -8.17 7.01 0.90
CA SER A 119 -8.31 6.10 -0.23
C SER A 119 -8.30 6.85 -1.55
N GLY A 120 -8.09 6.13 -2.64
CA GLY A 120 -8.00 6.75 -3.95
C GLY A 120 -8.09 5.76 -5.09
N VAL A 121 -8.17 6.31 -6.29
CA VAL A 121 -8.12 5.57 -7.56
C VAL A 121 -6.83 5.97 -8.25
N PHE A 122 -6.13 5.02 -8.86
CA PHE A 122 -4.97 5.29 -9.70
C PHE A 122 -5.19 4.74 -11.11
N LEU A 123 -4.68 5.46 -12.11
CA LEU A 123 -4.55 4.99 -13.48
C LEU A 123 -3.08 4.66 -13.76
N GLY A 124 -2.85 3.57 -14.48
CA GLY A 124 -1.52 3.22 -14.94
C GLY A 124 -1.43 1.78 -15.43
N HIS A 125 -0.58 1.56 -16.42
CA HIS A 125 -0.42 0.25 -17.05
C HIS A 125 0.30 -0.74 -16.13
N GLY A 126 -0.11 -2.00 -16.23
CA GLY A 126 0.52 -3.12 -15.55
C GLY A 126 -0.14 -3.51 -14.22
N ARG A 127 0.47 -4.51 -13.59
CA ARG A 127 0.03 -5.05 -12.30
C ARG A 127 0.70 -4.29 -11.18
N ALA A 128 -0.10 -3.59 -10.39
CA ALA A 128 0.37 -2.93 -9.20
C ALA A 128 0.79 -3.98 -8.16
N GLY A 129 1.89 -3.72 -7.48
CA GLY A 129 2.48 -4.55 -6.44
C GLY A 129 2.34 -3.94 -5.04
N ARG A 130 2.53 -2.63 -4.90
CA ARG A 130 2.37 -1.91 -3.62
C ARG A 130 2.09 -0.42 -3.83
N VAL A 131 1.71 0.25 -2.74
CA VAL A 131 1.57 1.71 -2.69
C VAL A 131 2.26 2.26 -1.45
N GLU A 132 2.94 3.38 -1.63
CA GLU A 132 3.56 4.14 -0.56
C GLU A 132 2.89 5.52 -0.47
N VAL A 133 2.45 5.87 0.73
CA VAL A 133 1.88 7.18 1.04
C VAL A 133 2.85 7.91 1.96
N THR A 134 3.49 8.95 1.45
CA THR A 134 4.34 9.83 2.25
C THR A 134 3.48 10.91 2.87
N THR A 135 3.51 11.00 4.20
CA THR A 135 2.83 12.06 4.94
C THR A 135 3.56 13.39 4.81
N ALA A 136 2.90 14.50 5.15
CA ALA A 136 3.52 15.82 5.24
C ALA A 136 4.69 15.90 6.24
N SER A 137 4.74 15.01 7.24
CA SER A 137 5.86 14.87 8.17
C SER A 137 7.03 14.03 7.62
N GLY A 138 6.92 13.51 6.40
CA GLY A 138 7.94 12.67 5.76
C GLY A 138 7.87 11.18 6.14
N THR A 139 6.88 10.78 6.94
CA THR A 139 6.63 9.37 7.29
C THR A 139 6.10 8.63 6.08
N VAL A 140 6.65 7.47 5.75
CA VAL A 140 6.12 6.62 4.66
C VAL A 140 5.25 5.55 5.27
N LEU A 141 3.99 5.54 4.86
CA LEU A 141 2.99 4.55 5.21
C LEU A 141 2.83 3.59 4.04
N ALA A 142 2.85 2.29 4.34
CA ALA A 142 2.42 1.28 3.38
C ALA A 142 0.90 1.27 3.32
N GLY A 143 0.34 1.40 2.12
CA GLY A 143 -1.08 1.22 1.89
C GLY A 143 -1.38 -0.15 1.28
N ARG A 144 -2.67 -0.43 1.08
CA ARG A 144 -3.16 -1.59 0.34
C ARG A 144 -3.55 -1.16 -1.06
N VAL A 145 -3.27 -2.03 -2.03
CA VAL A 145 -3.65 -1.83 -3.44
C VAL A 145 -4.65 -2.90 -3.85
N LEU A 146 -5.70 -2.49 -4.55
CA LEU A 146 -6.71 -3.36 -5.14
C LEU A 146 -6.74 -3.16 -6.65
N GLN A 147 -6.74 -4.25 -7.41
CA GLN A 147 -7.00 -4.23 -8.85
C GLN A 147 -8.09 -5.25 -9.20
N LEU A 148 -8.95 -4.92 -10.16
CA LEU A 148 -9.90 -5.91 -10.66
C LEU A 148 -9.17 -7.01 -11.42
N ALA A 149 -9.69 -8.23 -11.32
CA ALA A 149 -9.29 -9.31 -12.22
C ALA A 149 -9.54 -8.93 -13.68
N GLY A 150 -8.61 -9.28 -14.57
CA GLY A 150 -8.72 -9.00 -16.01
C GLY A 150 -7.91 -7.81 -16.55
N ASP A 151 -6.95 -7.29 -15.78
CA ASP A 151 -5.97 -6.26 -16.16
C ASP A 151 -6.58 -4.96 -16.74
N PRO A 152 -7.27 -4.14 -15.91
CA PRO A 152 -8.05 -3.00 -16.39
C PRO A 152 -7.25 -1.71 -16.61
N GLY A 153 -5.94 -1.67 -16.33
CA GLY A 153 -5.12 -0.44 -16.44
C GLY A 153 -5.38 0.62 -15.35
N TRP A 154 -6.04 0.23 -14.27
CA TRP A 154 -6.32 1.07 -13.10
C TRP A 154 -6.50 0.23 -11.83
N GLY A 155 -6.60 0.88 -10.69
CA GLY A 155 -6.99 0.24 -9.43
C GLY A 155 -7.33 1.24 -8.34
N ALA A 156 -7.57 0.75 -7.14
CA ALA A 156 -7.71 1.60 -5.96
C ALA A 156 -6.59 1.33 -4.96
N PHE A 157 -6.39 2.29 -4.08
CA PHE A 157 -5.56 2.12 -2.89
C PHE A 157 -6.25 2.68 -1.67
N PHE A 158 -5.78 2.26 -0.50
CA PHE A 158 -6.18 2.85 0.76
C PHE A 158 -5.13 2.65 1.87
N VAL A 159 -5.21 3.50 2.88
CA VAL A 159 -4.47 3.38 4.14
C VAL A 159 -5.48 3.25 5.27
N THR A 160 -5.33 2.19 6.07
CA THR A 160 -6.19 1.93 7.24
C THR A 160 -6.14 3.10 8.23
N PRO A 161 -7.28 3.50 8.84
CA PRO A 161 -7.29 4.53 9.88
C PRO A 161 -6.37 4.20 11.04
N GLY A 162 -5.91 5.21 11.78
CA GLY A 162 -4.96 5.04 12.88
C GLY A 162 -3.50 4.86 12.45
N ALA A 163 -3.22 4.74 11.15
CA ALA A 163 -1.89 5.06 10.63
C ALA A 163 -1.58 6.53 10.94
N ALA A 164 -0.32 6.86 11.24
CA ALA A 164 0.12 8.19 11.70
C ALA A 164 0.01 9.28 10.61
N LEU A 165 -1.20 9.57 10.17
CA LEU A 165 -1.55 10.64 9.24
C LEU A 165 -1.67 11.94 10.03
N PRO A 166 -0.77 12.92 9.81
CA PRO A 166 -0.90 14.21 10.45
C PRO A 166 -2.16 14.92 9.94
N VAL A 167 -2.90 15.53 10.86
CA VAL A 167 -4.09 16.33 10.55
C VAL A 167 -3.74 17.78 10.83
N GLY A 168 -3.78 18.61 9.79
CA GLY A 168 -3.56 20.04 9.90
C GLY A 168 -4.85 20.80 10.22
N SER A 169 -4.71 21.94 10.88
CA SER A 169 -5.79 22.93 10.98
C SER A 169 -6.07 23.52 9.60
N GLY A 170 -7.16 23.09 8.97
CA GLY A 170 -7.72 23.69 7.76
C GLY A 170 -9.15 24.14 8.02
N THR A 171 -9.55 25.26 7.42
CA THR A 171 -10.92 25.77 7.46
C THR A 171 -11.50 25.79 6.04
N PRO A 172 -12.77 25.38 5.84
CA PRO A 172 -13.70 24.84 6.84
C PRO A 172 -13.46 23.37 7.21
N HIS A 173 -12.57 22.67 6.50
CA HIS A 173 -12.28 21.25 6.72
C HIS A 173 -10.82 21.00 7.12
N PRO A 174 -10.54 20.10 8.07
CA PRO A 174 -9.18 19.71 8.41
C PRO A 174 -8.46 19.17 7.19
N ARG A 175 -7.17 19.49 7.05
CA ARG A 175 -6.36 19.00 5.94
C ARG A 175 -5.69 17.70 6.34
N VAL A 176 -5.73 16.70 5.47
CA VAL A 176 -5.03 15.44 5.71
C VAL A 176 -3.64 15.52 5.11
N GLY A 177 -2.62 15.36 5.96
CA GLY A 177 -1.23 15.57 5.59
C GLY A 177 -0.66 14.42 4.77
N VAL A 178 -1.09 14.30 3.51
CA VAL A 178 -0.47 13.47 2.47
C VAL A 178 0.36 14.38 1.57
N ALA A 179 1.65 14.11 1.44
CA ALA A 179 2.58 14.87 0.61
C ALA A 179 2.88 14.17 -0.72
N LYS A 180 2.96 12.84 -0.73
CA LYS A 180 3.24 12.08 -1.95
C LYS A 180 2.57 10.71 -1.92
N ILE A 181 2.11 10.25 -3.06
CA ILE A 181 1.66 8.87 -3.27
C ILE A 181 2.44 8.29 -4.43
N VAL A 182 2.93 7.06 -4.28
CA VAL A 182 3.59 6.31 -5.36
C VAL A 182 3.01 4.92 -5.42
N VAL A 183 2.54 4.52 -6.59
CA VAL A 183 2.10 3.16 -6.88
C VAL A 183 3.21 2.47 -7.67
N PHE A 184 3.62 1.30 -7.21
CA PHE A 184 4.67 0.51 -7.83
C PHE A 184 4.10 -0.77 -8.43
N ASP A 185 4.75 -1.30 -9.45
CA ASP A 185 4.53 -2.66 -9.94
C ASP A 185 5.15 -3.71 -8.99
N THR A 186 5.01 -4.99 -9.32
CA THR A 186 5.59 -6.10 -8.55
C THR A 186 7.12 -6.18 -8.64
N ALA A 187 7.75 -5.53 -9.63
CA ALA A 187 9.20 -5.43 -9.78
C ALA A 187 9.78 -4.21 -9.03
N GLY A 188 8.93 -3.30 -8.56
CA GLY A 188 9.30 -2.07 -7.88
C GLY A 188 9.47 -0.86 -8.79
N HIS A 189 9.08 -0.94 -10.07
CA HIS A 189 9.01 0.23 -10.94
C HIS A 189 7.79 1.08 -10.62
N VAL A 190 7.87 2.39 -10.84
CA VAL A 190 6.77 3.31 -10.63
C VAL A 190 5.74 3.15 -11.75
N ILE A 191 4.48 2.88 -11.39
CA ILE A 191 3.34 2.90 -12.29
C ILE A 191 2.82 4.33 -12.44
N THR A 192 2.61 4.99 -11.30
CA THR A 192 2.17 6.39 -11.24
C THR A 192 2.51 6.99 -9.88
N ASP A 193 2.66 8.30 -9.83
CA ASP A 193 2.82 9.05 -8.60
C ASP A 193 2.06 10.38 -8.64
N ALA A 194 1.81 10.93 -7.46
CA ALA A 194 1.26 12.26 -7.29
C ALA A 194 1.94 12.94 -6.10
N THR A 195 2.25 14.22 -6.27
CA THR A 195 2.80 15.08 -5.21
C THR A 195 1.79 16.16 -4.87
N TYR A 196 1.57 16.36 -3.58
CA TYR A 196 0.63 17.34 -3.04
C TYR A 196 1.43 18.44 -2.34
N PRO A 197 1.35 19.70 -2.80
CA PRO A 197 2.08 20.81 -2.21
C PRO A 197 1.40 21.24 -0.88
N GLY A 198 1.46 20.40 0.14
CA GLY A 198 0.90 20.66 1.47
C GLY A 198 0.06 19.50 2.02
N ALA A 199 -0.81 19.81 2.98
CA ALA A 199 -1.87 18.90 3.43
C ALA A 199 -3.10 19.09 2.51
N PHE A 200 -3.66 17.99 2.01
CA PHE A 200 -4.79 17.98 1.07
C PHE A 200 -6.07 18.36 1.79
#